data_AF-A0A0S4X1X7-F1
#
_entry.id   AF-A0A0S4X1X7-F1
#
_cell.length_a   1.000
_cell.length_b   1.000
_cell.length_c   1.000
_cell.angle_alpha   90.00
_cell.angle_beta   90.00
_cell.angle_gamma   90.00
#
_symmetry.space_group_name_H-M   'P 1'
#
loop_
_entity.id
_entity.type
_entity.pdbx_description
1 polymer ?
#
loop_
_entity_poly.entity_id
_entity_poly.type
_entity_poly.pdbx_seq_one_letter_code
_entity_poly.pdbx_strand_id
1 'polypeptide(L)'
;MTDTVYHYHPTTGEYAGSSPADHSPLEPGVVLIPAHATDQAPPAAGPHEMAVFRDGSWSVAADWRGVDLFSKADGSAVTIADIGTTPADVNATETARPSAAHAWRAGKWIEDAQLKASLLVALRQRLCDQLDAAADAVRLAVVGDPLRVVEYQRAADEAQAYQAAGYAGDAPPAVQSAADAKGSTAREAADEILAMHAAWNAALYGIRSLRLAGKERIRNAASEDAARTAAEQAIAGMRGVLAGMNGGQV
;
A
#
# COMPACT_ATOMS: atom_id res chain seq x y z
N MET A 1 37.16 -52.81 8.75
CA MET A 1 36.58 -51.48 8.99
C MET A 1 36.79 -50.71 7.71
N THR A 2 35.76 -50.08 7.16
CA THR A 2 35.90 -49.28 5.93
C THR A 2 36.34 -47.88 6.34
N ASP A 3 37.48 -47.42 5.85
CA ASP A 3 37.92 -46.05 6.10
C ASP A 3 37.00 -45.06 5.37
N THR A 4 36.86 -43.85 5.90
CA THR A 4 35.96 -42.82 5.38
C THR A 4 36.75 -41.56 5.09
N VAL A 5 36.47 -40.93 3.94
CA VAL A 5 36.95 -39.60 3.60
C VAL A 5 35.80 -38.61 3.62
N TYR A 6 36.10 -37.39 4.02
CA TYR A 6 35.16 -36.29 4.18
C TYR A 6 35.48 -35.21 3.17
N HIS A 7 34.50 -34.87 2.34
CA HIS A 7 34.64 -33.90 1.25
C HIS A 7 34.29 -32.51 1.75
N TYR A 8 34.97 -31.51 1.21
CA TYR A 8 34.66 -30.10 1.41
C TYR A 8 34.58 -29.37 0.07
N HIS A 9 33.76 -28.32 0.02
CA HIS A 9 33.62 -27.52 -1.18
C HIS A 9 34.94 -26.75 -1.47
N PRO A 10 35.44 -26.73 -2.72
CA PRO A 10 36.77 -26.20 -3.03
C PRO A 10 36.94 -24.70 -2.79
N THR A 11 35.84 -23.93 -2.75
CA THR A 11 35.85 -22.47 -2.56
C THR A 11 35.44 -22.05 -1.15
N THR A 12 34.26 -22.48 -0.68
CA THR A 12 33.71 -22.13 0.64
C THR A 12 34.35 -22.93 1.79
N GLY A 13 34.91 -24.11 1.51
CA GLY A 13 35.42 -25.05 2.49
C GLY A 13 34.33 -25.81 3.24
N GLU A 14 33.05 -25.60 2.93
CA GLU A 14 31.94 -26.21 3.67
C GLU A 14 31.89 -27.72 3.47
N TYR A 15 31.50 -28.45 4.51
CA TYR A 15 31.35 -29.90 4.44
C TYR A 15 30.35 -30.30 3.35
N ALA A 16 30.80 -31.15 2.42
CA ALA A 16 30.05 -31.56 1.24
C ALA A 16 29.61 -33.04 1.27
N GLY A 17 29.82 -33.71 2.40
CA GLY A 17 29.46 -35.12 2.60
C GLY A 17 30.67 -36.04 2.78
N SER A 18 30.41 -37.33 2.95
CA SER A 18 31.44 -38.35 3.20
C SER A 18 31.25 -39.53 2.26
N SER A 19 32.34 -40.24 1.95
CA SER A 19 32.31 -41.49 1.19
C SER A 19 33.28 -42.52 1.78
N PRO A 20 33.07 -43.82 1.52
CA PRO A 20 34.11 -44.83 1.72
C PRO A 20 35.40 -44.42 1.03
N ALA A 21 36.52 -44.75 1.65
CA ALA A 21 37.83 -44.48 1.11
C ALA A 21 38.38 -45.72 0.41
N ASP A 22 39.00 -45.51 -0.75
CA ASP A 22 39.69 -46.58 -1.48
C ASP A 22 41.11 -46.73 -0.95
N HIS A 23 41.58 -47.97 -0.81
CA HIS A 23 42.97 -48.24 -0.45
C HIS A 23 43.85 -48.28 -1.70
N SER A 24 45.09 -47.79 -1.56
CA SER A 24 46.07 -47.84 -2.63
C SER A 24 46.38 -49.30 -3.00
N PRO A 25 46.22 -49.70 -4.28
CA PRO A 25 46.62 -51.04 -4.71
C PRO A 25 48.15 -51.23 -4.75
N LEU A 26 48.91 -50.14 -4.64
CA LEU A 26 50.37 -50.12 -4.72
C LEU A 26 51.04 -50.01 -3.35
N GLU A 27 50.33 -49.47 -2.36
CA GLU A 27 50.86 -49.18 -1.03
C GLU A 27 49.91 -49.75 0.03
N PRO A 28 50.19 -50.96 0.55
CA PRO A 28 49.34 -51.60 1.55
C PRO A 28 49.15 -50.71 2.79
N GLY A 29 47.89 -50.44 3.14
CA GLY A 29 47.52 -49.63 4.30
C GLY A 29 47.41 -48.13 4.03
N VAL A 30 47.73 -47.64 2.82
CA VAL A 30 47.54 -46.24 2.44
C VAL A 30 46.14 -46.01 1.88
N VAL A 31 45.47 -44.97 2.36
CA VAL A 31 44.16 -44.53 1.89
C VAL A 31 44.32 -43.47 0.80
N LEU A 32 43.56 -43.59 -0.29
CA LEU A 32 43.49 -42.59 -1.34
C LEU A 32 42.53 -41.47 -0.92
N ILE A 33 43.08 -40.27 -0.75
CA ILE A 33 42.32 -39.06 -0.43
C ILE A 33 42.21 -38.20 -1.69
N PRO A 34 41.00 -38.04 -2.26
CA PRO A 34 40.79 -37.17 -3.41
C PRO A 34 41.13 -35.70 -3.10
N ALA A 35 41.25 -34.89 -4.15
CA ALA A 35 41.31 -33.44 -3.96
C ALA A 35 40.04 -32.96 -3.23
N HIS A 36 40.22 -31.98 -2.33
CA HIS A 36 39.15 -31.42 -1.52
C HIS A 36 38.48 -32.44 -0.57
N ALA A 37 39.26 -33.42 -0.10
CA ALA A 37 38.85 -34.35 0.93
C ALA A 37 39.91 -34.48 2.04
N THR A 38 39.52 -35.05 3.17
CA THR A 38 40.40 -35.34 4.31
C THR A 38 39.90 -36.60 5.03
N ASP A 39 40.80 -37.31 5.70
CA ASP A 39 40.49 -38.43 6.60
C ASP A 39 40.07 -37.95 8.01
N GLN A 40 40.26 -36.65 8.29
CA GLN A 40 39.78 -36.01 9.52
C GLN A 40 38.26 -35.88 9.48
N ALA A 41 37.58 -36.46 10.46
CA ALA A 41 36.14 -36.27 10.61
C ALA A 41 35.80 -34.79 10.91
N PRO A 42 34.76 -34.22 10.26
CA PRO A 42 34.30 -32.88 10.59
C PRO A 42 33.70 -32.84 12.00
N PRO A 43 33.80 -31.71 12.71
CA PRO A 43 33.10 -31.52 13.97
C PRO A 43 31.57 -31.57 13.75
N ALA A 44 30.83 -31.90 14.80
CA ALA A 44 29.39 -31.74 14.79
C ALA A 44 29.03 -30.25 14.74
N ALA A 45 28.15 -29.86 13.82
CA ALA A 45 27.59 -28.52 13.72
C ALA A 45 26.17 -28.49 14.31
N GLY A 46 25.85 -27.43 15.06
CA GLY A 46 24.52 -27.19 15.61
C GLY A 46 23.59 -26.43 14.65
N PRO A 47 22.43 -25.94 15.15
CA PRO A 47 21.57 -25.03 14.40
C PRO A 47 22.32 -23.78 13.98
N HIS A 48 22.13 -23.37 12.72
CA HIS A 48 22.81 -22.20 12.12
C HIS A 48 24.34 -22.28 12.15
N GLU A 49 24.88 -23.49 12.06
CA GLU A 49 26.32 -23.76 12.00
C GLU A 49 26.62 -24.75 10.88
N MET A 50 27.86 -24.69 10.38
CA MET A 50 28.39 -25.59 9.35
C MET A 50 29.87 -25.88 9.64
N ALA A 51 30.29 -27.12 9.40
CA ALA A 51 31.70 -27.48 9.42
C ALA A 51 32.42 -26.95 8.17
N VAL A 52 33.54 -26.27 8.36
CA VAL A 52 34.33 -25.64 7.30
C VAL A 52 35.79 -26.04 7.43
N PHE A 53 36.37 -26.56 6.34
CA PHE A 53 37.77 -26.95 6.24
C PHE A 53 38.60 -25.79 5.68
N ARG A 54 39.52 -25.25 6.48
CA ARG A 54 40.48 -24.21 6.07
C ARG A 54 41.82 -24.48 6.72
N ASP A 55 42.89 -24.12 6.01
CA ASP A 55 44.26 -24.19 6.50
C ASP A 55 44.64 -25.58 7.08
N GLY A 56 44.11 -26.65 6.47
CA GLY A 56 44.41 -28.04 6.84
C GLY A 56 43.61 -28.60 8.03
N SER A 57 42.61 -27.87 8.53
CA SER A 57 41.80 -28.31 9.68
C SER A 57 40.32 -27.96 9.55
N TRP A 58 39.47 -28.74 10.21
CA TRP A 58 38.05 -28.41 10.35
C TRP A 58 37.81 -27.40 11.48
N SER A 59 36.86 -26.50 11.24
CA SER A 59 36.31 -25.59 12.25
C SER A 59 34.80 -25.48 12.08
N VAL A 60 34.08 -25.07 13.12
CA VAL A 60 32.66 -24.73 13.03
C VAL A 60 32.53 -23.24 12.71
N ALA A 61 31.71 -22.89 11.72
CA ALA A 61 31.38 -21.53 11.35
C ALA A 61 29.87 -21.32 11.36
N ALA A 62 29.43 -20.08 11.61
CA ALA A 62 28.02 -19.72 11.54
C ALA A 62 27.49 -19.86 10.10
N ASP A 63 26.30 -20.42 9.94
CA ASP A 63 25.61 -20.53 8.65
C ASP A 63 24.16 -20.11 8.79
N TRP A 64 23.91 -18.85 8.46
CA TRP A 64 22.58 -18.21 8.52
C TRP A 64 21.95 -18.05 7.13
N ARG A 65 22.49 -18.73 6.12
CA ARG A 65 21.93 -18.70 4.77
C ARG A 65 20.53 -19.33 4.76
N GLY A 66 19.62 -18.75 3.97
CA GLY A 66 18.25 -19.24 3.83
C GLY A 66 17.36 -19.03 5.06
N VAL A 67 17.85 -18.37 6.12
CA VAL A 67 17.03 -18.01 7.29
C VAL A 67 16.29 -16.69 7.00
N ASP A 68 15.01 -16.64 7.35
CA ASP A 68 14.22 -15.42 7.30
C ASP A 68 14.70 -14.44 8.38
N LEU A 69 15.45 -13.42 7.95
CA LEU A 69 15.97 -12.37 8.82
C LEU A 69 15.33 -11.02 8.49
N PHE A 70 15.22 -10.18 9.51
CA PHE A 70 14.62 -8.86 9.44
C PHE A 70 15.56 -7.82 10.04
N SER A 71 15.75 -6.72 9.33
CA SER A 71 16.50 -5.55 9.78
C SER A 71 15.93 -5.05 11.11
N LYS A 72 16.79 -4.88 12.12
CA LYS A 72 16.39 -4.25 13.41
C LYS A 72 16.08 -2.76 13.26
N ALA A 73 16.45 -2.13 12.15
CA ALA A 73 16.20 -0.71 11.91
C ALA A 73 14.73 -0.46 11.52
N ASP A 74 14.19 -1.26 10.62
CA ASP A 74 12.89 -0.99 9.98
C ASP A 74 12.04 -2.25 9.72
N GLY A 75 12.57 -3.44 9.97
CA GLY A 75 11.91 -4.72 9.74
C GLY A 75 11.94 -5.21 8.30
N SER A 76 12.72 -4.60 7.40
CA SER A 76 12.88 -5.10 6.03
C SER A 76 13.54 -6.48 6.02
N ALA A 77 13.23 -7.32 5.03
CA ALA A 77 13.90 -8.61 4.86
C ALA A 77 15.41 -8.42 4.66
N VAL A 78 16.21 -9.29 5.26
CA VAL A 78 17.67 -9.35 5.17
C VAL A 78 18.05 -10.79 4.82
N THR A 79 19.04 -10.96 3.94
CA THR A 79 19.57 -12.27 3.59
C THR A 79 21.06 -12.29 3.86
N ILE A 80 21.54 -13.36 4.48
CA ILE A 80 22.96 -13.66 4.61
C ILE A 80 23.33 -14.66 3.52
N ALA A 81 24.36 -14.34 2.73
CA ALA A 81 24.86 -15.21 1.66
C ALA A 81 26.18 -15.91 2.03
N ASP A 82 26.93 -15.35 2.98
CA ASP A 82 28.27 -15.81 3.33
C ASP A 82 28.28 -16.62 4.62
N ILE A 83 29.02 -17.73 4.60
CA ILE A 83 29.31 -18.52 5.81
C ILE A 83 30.24 -17.72 6.71
N GLY A 84 29.92 -17.70 8.00
CA GLY A 84 30.62 -16.93 9.04
C GLY A 84 29.95 -15.60 9.35
N THR A 85 29.05 -15.12 8.50
CA THR A 85 28.26 -13.91 8.77
C THR A 85 27.07 -14.25 9.66
N THR A 86 26.86 -13.46 10.70
CA THR A 86 25.78 -13.65 11.67
C THR A 86 24.70 -12.56 11.54
N PRO A 87 23.49 -12.76 12.09
CA PRO A 87 22.48 -11.72 12.15
C PRO A 87 22.95 -10.48 12.92
N ALA A 88 23.90 -10.60 13.85
CA ALA A 88 24.46 -9.46 14.55
C ALA A 88 25.27 -8.55 13.60
N ASP A 89 26.05 -9.15 12.70
CA ASP A 89 26.91 -8.42 11.75
C ASP A 89 26.10 -7.57 10.76
N VAL A 90 24.91 -8.04 10.38
CA VAL A 90 23.99 -7.33 9.48
C VAL A 90 22.87 -6.59 10.21
N ASN A 91 22.98 -6.42 11.53
CA ASN A 91 21.98 -5.79 12.39
C ASN A 91 20.54 -6.31 12.18
N ALA A 92 20.39 -7.64 12.10
CA ALA A 92 19.14 -8.33 11.86
C ALA A 92 18.69 -9.23 13.03
N THR A 93 17.45 -9.69 12.96
CA THR A 93 16.79 -10.62 13.88
C THR A 93 15.88 -11.57 13.11
N GLU A 94 15.68 -12.78 13.62
CA GLU A 94 14.68 -13.72 13.10
C GLU A 94 13.23 -13.29 13.43
N THR A 95 13.05 -12.34 14.36
CA THR A 95 11.71 -11.89 14.75
C THR A 95 11.23 -10.80 13.79
N ALA A 96 10.19 -11.10 13.03
CA ALA A 96 9.54 -10.12 12.16
C ALA A 96 9.01 -8.92 12.97
N ARG A 97 9.11 -7.73 12.37
CA ARG A 97 8.57 -6.50 12.95
C ARG A 97 7.03 -6.56 12.97
N PRO A 98 6.36 -6.49 14.14
CA PRO A 98 4.91 -6.67 14.21
C PRO A 98 4.12 -5.60 13.46
N SER A 99 4.58 -4.35 13.48
CA SER A 99 4.01 -3.26 12.69
C SER A 99 5.00 -2.11 12.52
N ALA A 100 4.68 -1.19 11.59
CA ALA A 100 5.44 0.05 11.40
C ALA A 100 5.49 0.94 12.66
N ALA A 101 4.65 0.69 13.67
CA ALA A 101 4.68 1.40 14.95
C ALA A 101 5.68 0.81 15.95
N HIS A 102 6.35 -0.30 15.64
CA HIS A 102 7.32 -0.94 16.55
C HIS A 102 8.75 -0.50 16.25
N ALA A 103 9.58 -0.31 17.26
CA ALA A 103 11.01 -0.05 17.14
C ALA A 103 11.81 -1.13 17.90
N TRP A 104 12.98 -1.49 17.39
CA TRP A 104 13.85 -2.46 18.06
C TRP A 104 14.53 -1.81 19.26
N ARG A 105 14.25 -2.29 20.47
CA ARG A 105 14.81 -1.76 21.72
C ARG A 105 15.02 -2.90 22.71
N ALA A 106 16.17 -2.91 23.39
CA ALA A 106 16.50 -3.90 24.40
C ALA A 106 16.27 -5.36 23.93
N GLY A 107 16.67 -5.67 22.69
CA GLY A 107 16.62 -7.02 22.13
C GLY A 107 15.24 -7.50 21.68
N LYS A 108 14.23 -6.62 21.58
CA LYS A 108 12.90 -6.98 21.06
C LYS A 108 12.21 -5.80 20.37
N TRP A 109 11.18 -6.10 19.58
CA TRP A 109 10.27 -5.09 19.06
C TRP A 109 9.39 -4.54 20.18
N ILE A 110 9.39 -3.23 20.37
CA ILE A 110 8.55 -2.52 21.34
C ILE A 110 7.73 -1.47 20.60
N GLU A 111 6.42 -1.40 20.86
CA GLU A 111 5.57 -0.36 20.29
C GLU A 111 6.08 1.02 20.71
N ASP A 112 6.28 1.90 19.73
CA ASP A 112 6.74 3.26 19.92
C ASP A 112 5.53 4.20 19.77
N ALA A 113 5.11 4.79 20.89
CA ALA A 113 3.96 5.68 20.94
C ALA A 113 4.12 6.93 20.06
N GLN A 114 5.34 7.46 19.93
CA GLN A 114 5.61 8.64 19.10
C GLN A 114 5.54 8.26 17.61
N LEU A 115 6.12 7.12 17.25
CA LEU A 115 6.03 6.60 15.89
C LEU A 115 4.58 6.31 15.50
N LYS A 116 3.83 5.63 16.38
CA LYS A 116 2.38 5.38 16.21
C LYS A 116 1.59 6.66 16.00
N ALA A 117 1.83 7.68 16.82
CA ALA A 117 1.17 8.97 16.68
C ALA A 117 1.52 9.64 15.34
N SER A 118 2.79 9.61 14.93
CA SER A 118 3.24 10.18 13.65
C SER A 118 2.62 9.48 12.44
N LEU A 119 2.50 8.14 12.48
CA LEU A 119 1.86 7.34 11.44
C LEU A 119 0.38 7.68 11.32
N LEU A 120 -0.31 7.84 12.47
CA LEU A 120 -1.71 8.23 12.47
C LEU A 120 -1.91 9.64 11.89
N VAL A 121 -1.04 10.60 12.20
CA VAL A 121 -1.08 11.95 11.59
C VAL A 121 -0.89 11.87 10.08
N ALA A 122 0.11 11.12 9.60
CA ALA A 122 0.36 10.95 8.17
C ALA A 122 -0.81 10.26 7.45
N LEU A 123 -1.43 9.25 8.09
CA LEU A 123 -2.62 8.58 7.57
C LEU A 123 -3.79 9.55 7.45
N ARG A 124 -4.10 10.33 8.50
CA ARG A 124 -5.18 11.31 8.50
C ARG A 124 -5.03 12.36 7.40
N GLN A 125 -3.80 12.82 7.14
CA GLN A 125 -3.51 13.75 6.05
C GLN A 125 -3.81 13.11 4.69
N ARG A 126 -3.27 11.91 4.44
CA ARG A 126 -3.49 11.17 3.19
C ARG A 126 -4.99 10.92 2.94
N LEU A 127 -5.74 10.54 3.97
CA LEU A 127 -7.19 10.32 3.87
C LEU A 127 -7.96 11.61 3.59
N CYS A 128 -7.53 12.74 4.15
CA CYS A 128 -8.11 14.04 3.79
C CYS A 128 -7.88 14.38 2.31
N ASP A 129 -6.68 14.12 1.80
CA ASP A 129 -6.34 14.38 0.40
C ASP A 129 -7.15 13.47 -0.55
N GLN A 130 -7.32 12.20 -0.19
CA GLN A 130 -8.18 11.26 -0.91
C GLN A 130 -9.65 11.70 -0.89
N LEU A 131 -10.14 12.21 0.24
CA LEU A 131 -11.49 12.71 0.37
C LEU A 131 -11.72 13.98 -0.49
N ASP A 132 -10.73 14.88 -0.55
CA ASP A 132 -10.79 16.04 -1.44
C ASP A 132 -10.81 15.62 -2.91
N ALA A 133 -9.92 14.71 -3.33
CA ALA A 133 -9.89 14.17 -4.68
C ALA A 133 -11.20 13.46 -5.07
N ALA A 134 -11.78 12.68 -4.16
CA ALA A 134 -13.07 12.03 -4.37
C ALA A 134 -14.21 13.06 -4.52
N ALA A 135 -14.20 14.13 -3.72
CA ALA A 135 -15.18 15.20 -3.84
C ALA A 135 -15.08 15.91 -5.19
N ASP A 136 -13.87 16.18 -5.68
CA ASP A 136 -13.65 16.82 -6.98
C ASP A 136 -14.09 15.94 -8.14
N ALA A 137 -13.77 14.64 -8.11
CA ALA A 137 -14.26 13.68 -9.09
C ALA A 137 -15.79 13.63 -9.14
N VAL A 138 -16.45 13.63 -7.97
CA VAL A 138 -17.92 13.65 -7.89
C VAL A 138 -18.50 14.96 -8.41
N ARG A 139 -17.90 16.13 -8.10
CA ARG A 139 -18.35 17.41 -8.67
C ARG A 139 -18.31 17.40 -10.18
N LEU A 140 -17.19 16.94 -10.75
CA LEU A 140 -17.01 16.86 -12.20
C LEU A 140 -18.07 15.94 -12.84
N ALA A 141 -18.41 14.83 -12.18
CA ALA A 141 -19.45 13.92 -12.64
C ALA A 141 -20.87 14.53 -12.54
N VAL A 142 -21.15 15.33 -11.52
CA VAL A 142 -22.48 15.95 -11.32
C VAL A 142 -22.72 17.12 -12.28
N VAL A 143 -21.79 18.08 -12.37
CA VAL A 143 -22.04 19.33 -13.12
C VAL A 143 -21.30 19.41 -14.46
N GLY A 144 -20.29 18.56 -14.67
CA GLY A 144 -19.48 18.56 -15.88
C GLY A 144 -18.25 19.43 -15.84
N ASP A 145 -17.69 19.65 -17.03
CA ASP A 145 -16.54 20.53 -17.21
C ASP A 145 -16.91 22.01 -16.95
N PRO A 146 -15.93 22.88 -16.65
CA PRO A 146 -16.19 24.26 -16.29
C PRO A 146 -16.92 25.10 -17.36
N LEU A 147 -16.75 24.81 -18.66
CA LEU A 147 -17.42 25.59 -19.70
C LEU A 147 -18.92 25.28 -19.74
N ARG A 148 -19.25 24.00 -19.60
CA ARG A 148 -20.64 23.56 -19.48
C ARG A 148 -21.32 24.14 -18.23
N VAL A 149 -20.60 24.26 -17.11
CA VAL A 149 -21.10 24.93 -15.90
C VAL A 149 -21.45 26.41 -16.17
N VAL A 150 -20.61 27.13 -16.92
CA VAL A 150 -20.87 28.54 -17.28
C VAL A 150 -22.10 28.66 -18.19
N GLU A 151 -22.24 27.78 -19.18
CA GLU A 151 -23.42 27.73 -20.05
C GLU A 151 -24.71 27.53 -19.24
N TYR A 152 -24.72 26.54 -18.34
CA TYR A 152 -25.90 26.26 -17.53
C TYR A 152 -26.21 27.35 -16.50
N GLN A 153 -25.19 28.02 -15.95
CA GLN A 153 -25.43 29.19 -15.09
C GLN A 153 -26.14 30.29 -15.88
N ARG A 154 -25.69 30.57 -17.10
CA ARG A 154 -26.34 31.57 -17.95
C ARG A 154 -27.78 31.19 -18.30
N ALA A 155 -28.03 29.91 -18.61
CA ALA A 155 -29.38 29.42 -18.85
C ALA A 155 -30.29 29.60 -17.62
N ALA A 156 -29.76 29.33 -16.41
CA ALA A 156 -30.48 29.54 -15.16
C ALA A 156 -30.77 31.03 -14.92
N ASP A 157 -29.81 31.92 -15.13
CA ASP A 157 -30.00 33.37 -14.96
C ASP A 157 -31.08 33.90 -15.93
N GLU A 158 -31.06 33.46 -17.19
CA GLU A 158 -32.07 33.80 -18.19
C GLU A 158 -33.47 33.27 -17.80
N ALA A 159 -33.56 32.01 -17.35
CA ALA A 159 -34.81 31.42 -16.89
C ALA A 159 -35.36 32.10 -15.62
N GLN A 160 -34.49 32.47 -14.67
CA GLN A 160 -34.88 33.22 -13.46
C GLN A 160 -35.45 34.59 -13.81
N ALA A 161 -34.79 35.31 -14.73
CA ALA A 161 -35.28 36.61 -15.19
C ALA A 161 -36.63 36.49 -15.90
N TYR A 162 -36.80 35.48 -16.76
CA TYR A 162 -38.06 35.23 -17.45
C TYR A 162 -39.20 34.87 -16.48
N GLN A 163 -38.93 34.01 -15.49
CA GLN A 163 -39.89 33.68 -14.42
C GLN A 163 -40.23 34.92 -13.59
N ALA A 164 -39.25 35.74 -13.20
CA ALA A 164 -39.47 36.97 -12.43
C ALA A 164 -40.30 38.01 -13.18
N ALA A 165 -40.22 38.03 -14.52
CA ALA A 165 -41.07 38.84 -15.39
C ALA A 165 -42.48 38.26 -15.60
N GLY A 166 -42.83 37.16 -14.93
CA GLY A 166 -44.13 36.49 -15.09
C GLY A 166 -44.25 35.72 -16.41
N TYR A 167 -43.13 35.33 -17.02
CA TYR A 167 -43.06 34.71 -18.34
C TYR A 167 -43.66 35.60 -19.45
N ALA A 168 -43.45 36.92 -19.33
CA ALA A 168 -43.92 37.91 -20.30
C ALA A 168 -42.86 38.20 -21.36
N GLY A 169 -43.31 38.49 -22.59
CA GLY A 169 -42.44 38.81 -23.73
C GLY A 169 -41.86 37.57 -24.41
N ASP A 170 -40.88 37.81 -25.28
CA ASP A 170 -40.18 36.74 -25.99
C ASP A 170 -39.31 35.95 -25.02
N ALA A 171 -39.24 34.63 -25.22
CA ALA A 171 -38.41 33.76 -24.40
C ALA A 171 -36.92 34.07 -24.62
N PRO A 172 -36.10 34.14 -23.55
CA PRO A 172 -34.65 34.29 -23.68
C PRO A 172 -34.02 33.14 -24.49
N PRO A 173 -32.86 33.37 -25.14
CA PRO A 173 -32.24 32.38 -26.02
C PRO A 173 -32.07 30.99 -25.43
N ALA A 174 -31.62 30.87 -24.17
CA ALA A 174 -31.43 29.57 -23.53
C ALA A 174 -32.77 28.85 -23.30
N VAL A 175 -33.79 29.57 -22.83
CA VAL A 175 -35.14 29.04 -22.62
C VAL A 175 -35.76 28.61 -23.94
N GLN A 176 -35.64 29.45 -24.98
CA GLN A 176 -36.15 29.15 -26.32
C GLN A 176 -35.48 27.91 -26.90
N SER A 177 -34.15 27.81 -26.84
CA SER A 177 -33.43 26.63 -27.34
C SER A 177 -33.83 25.34 -26.64
N ALA A 178 -34.11 25.39 -25.33
CA ALA A 178 -34.56 24.23 -24.57
C ALA A 178 -36.00 23.84 -24.90
N ALA A 179 -36.88 24.83 -25.07
CA ALA A 179 -38.26 24.65 -25.49
C ALA A 179 -38.33 24.00 -26.89
N ASP A 180 -37.60 24.54 -27.85
CA ASP A 180 -37.54 24.02 -29.23
C ASP A 180 -37.00 22.59 -29.27
N ALA A 181 -35.95 22.31 -28.51
CA ALA A 181 -35.32 20.99 -28.47
C ALA A 181 -36.25 19.90 -27.92
N LYS A 182 -37.15 20.25 -26.99
CA LYS A 182 -38.06 19.31 -26.32
C LYS A 182 -39.50 19.37 -26.83
N GLY A 183 -39.82 20.33 -27.70
CA GLY A 183 -41.19 20.61 -28.13
C GLY A 183 -42.11 21.07 -26.99
N SER A 184 -41.55 21.66 -25.93
CA SER A 184 -42.29 22.17 -24.76
C SER A 184 -42.56 23.67 -24.88
N THR A 185 -43.39 24.21 -23.99
CA THR A 185 -43.58 25.66 -23.90
C THR A 185 -42.37 26.35 -23.28
N ALA A 186 -42.17 27.64 -23.58
CA ALA A 186 -41.10 28.43 -22.96
C ALA A 186 -41.20 28.47 -21.43
N ARG A 187 -42.42 28.43 -20.87
CA ARG A 187 -42.62 28.35 -19.42
C ARG A 187 -42.13 27.02 -18.86
N GLU A 188 -42.55 25.90 -19.43
CA GLU A 188 -42.10 24.56 -19.01
C GLU A 188 -40.58 24.43 -19.14
N ALA A 189 -40.00 24.89 -20.24
CA ALA A 189 -38.55 24.88 -20.44
C ALA A 189 -37.81 25.72 -19.39
N ALA A 190 -38.30 26.92 -19.07
CA ALA A 190 -37.72 27.75 -18.01
C ALA A 190 -37.80 27.04 -16.64
N ASP A 191 -38.96 26.46 -16.30
CA ASP A 191 -39.15 25.77 -15.03
C ASP A 191 -38.25 24.53 -14.90
N GLU A 192 -38.06 23.77 -15.98
CA GLU A 192 -37.13 22.64 -16.02
C GLU A 192 -35.66 23.06 -15.85
N ILE A 193 -35.24 24.15 -16.51
CA ILE A 193 -33.89 24.71 -16.34
C ILE A 193 -33.67 25.07 -14.86
N LEU A 194 -34.64 25.74 -14.23
CA LEU A 194 -34.57 26.14 -12.83
C LEU A 194 -34.57 24.93 -11.88
N ALA A 195 -35.37 23.91 -12.16
CA ALA A 195 -35.40 22.67 -11.38
C ALA A 195 -34.05 21.94 -11.44
N MET A 196 -33.45 21.83 -12.63
CA MET A 196 -32.12 21.23 -12.80
C MET A 196 -31.04 22.05 -12.07
N HIS A 197 -31.08 23.38 -12.19
CA HIS A 197 -30.15 24.28 -11.49
C HIS A 197 -30.25 24.11 -9.96
N ALA A 198 -31.47 24.02 -9.41
CA ALA A 198 -31.70 23.79 -7.99
C ALA A 198 -31.16 22.43 -7.54
N ALA A 199 -31.39 21.36 -8.33
CA ALA A 199 -30.89 20.03 -8.03
C ALA A 199 -29.35 19.98 -7.99
N TRP A 200 -28.67 20.63 -8.95
CA TRP A 200 -27.21 20.69 -8.96
C TRP A 200 -26.64 21.48 -7.79
N ASN A 201 -27.24 22.63 -7.46
CA ASN A 201 -26.83 23.39 -6.29
C ASN A 201 -26.96 22.55 -5.01
N ALA A 202 -28.09 21.85 -4.84
CA ALA A 202 -28.29 20.94 -3.72
C ALA A 202 -27.22 19.85 -3.66
N ALA A 203 -26.87 19.24 -4.80
CA ALA A 203 -25.81 18.25 -4.88
C ALA A 203 -24.43 18.83 -4.51
N LEU A 204 -24.07 20.01 -5.04
CA LEU A 204 -22.80 20.69 -4.74
C LEU A 204 -22.69 21.04 -3.24
N TYR A 205 -23.76 21.52 -2.63
CA TYR A 205 -23.82 21.77 -1.19
C TYR A 205 -23.71 20.48 -0.38
N GLY A 206 -24.38 19.41 -0.80
CA GLY A 206 -24.27 18.09 -0.18
C GLY A 206 -22.84 17.56 -0.18
N ILE A 207 -22.18 17.57 -1.35
CA ILE A 207 -20.77 17.17 -1.50
C ILE A 207 -19.87 18.03 -0.60
N ARG A 208 -20.08 19.36 -0.58
CA ARG A 208 -19.30 20.26 0.27
C ARG A 208 -19.46 19.91 1.76
N SER A 209 -20.69 19.71 2.20
CA SER A 209 -21.01 19.38 3.60
C SER A 209 -20.36 18.07 4.04
N LEU A 210 -20.53 17.01 3.23
CA LEU A 210 -19.93 15.69 3.49
C LEU A 210 -18.41 15.74 3.55
N ARG A 211 -17.77 16.46 2.62
CA ARG A 211 -16.31 16.63 2.60
C ARG A 211 -15.81 17.34 3.84
N LEU A 212 -16.41 18.47 4.23
CA LEU A 212 -15.98 19.24 5.40
C LEU A 212 -16.17 18.43 6.69
N ALA A 213 -17.35 17.85 6.89
CA ALA A 213 -17.62 17.01 8.06
C ALA A 213 -16.72 15.75 8.09
N GLY A 214 -16.49 15.12 6.94
CA GLY A 214 -15.58 13.99 6.79
C GLY A 214 -14.15 14.33 7.20
N LYS A 215 -13.61 15.47 6.73
CA LYS A 215 -12.26 15.93 7.11
C LYS A 215 -12.14 16.16 8.61
N GLU A 216 -13.14 16.77 9.24
CA GLU A 216 -13.14 16.95 10.70
C GLU A 216 -13.18 15.62 11.45
N ARG A 217 -13.98 14.65 11.00
CA ARG A 217 -14.00 13.30 11.60
C ARG A 217 -12.65 12.59 11.44
N ILE A 218 -12.04 12.65 10.26
CA ILE A 218 -10.72 12.05 9.99
C ILE A 218 -9.65 12.69 10.90
N ARG A 219 -9.59 14.03 10.97
CA ARG A 219 -8.60 14.76 11.79
C ARG A 219 -8.68 14.40 13.28
N ASN A 220 -9.90 14.19 13.78
CA ASN A 220 -10.17 13.90 15.18
C ASN A 220 -10.23 12.39 15.51
N ALA A 221 -10.03 11.50 14.53
CA ALA A 221 -10.18 10.05 14.72
C ALA A 221 -9.10 9.45 15.63
N ALA A 222 -9.48 8.82 16.73
CA ALA A 222 -8.53 8.32 17.75
C ALA A 222 -7.63 7.16 17.29
N SER A 223 -7.95 6.48 16.19
CA SER A 223 -7.20 5.33 15.67
C SER A 223 -7.15 5.33 14.15
N GLU A 224 -6.28 4.49 13.58
CA GLU A 224 -6.22 4.30 12.12
C GLU A 224 -7.53 3.78 11.55
N ASP A 225 -8.16 2.82 12.24
CA ASP A 225 -9.43 2.21 11.85
C ASP A 225 -10.58 3.23 11.84
N ALA A 226 -10.66 4.05 12.90
CA ALA A 226 -11.64 5.14 12.97
C ALA A 226 -11.42 6.18 11.86
N ALA A 227 -10.16 6.50 11.53
CA ALA A 227 -9.84 7.44 10.46
C ALA A 227 -10.27 6.89 9.09
N ARG A 228 -9.99 5.61 8.81
CA ARG A 228 -10.38 4.92 7.57
C ARG A 228 -11.90 4.84 7.44
N THR A 229 -12.59 4.41 8.49
CA THR A 229 -14.06 4.34 8.52
C THR A 229 -14.69 5.70 8.24
N ALA A 230 -14.18 6.77 8.87
CA ALA A 230 -14.68 8.13 8.64
C ALA A 230 -14.49 8.57 7.18
N ALA A 231 -13.35 8.25 6.56
CA ALA A 231 -13.10 8.54 5.16
C ALA A 231 -14.02 7.74 4.22
N GLU A 232 -14.16 6.44 4.45
CA GLU A 232 -15.02 5.55 3.67
C GLU A 232 -16.48 6.00 3.69
N GLN A 233 -17.02 6.33 4.88
CA GLN A 233 -18.38 6.82 5.03
C GLN A 233 -18.60 8.15 4.29
N ALA A 234 -17.65 9.08 4.37
CA ALA A 234 -17.75 10.37 3.68
C ALA A 234 -17.70 10.20 2.16
N ILE A 235 -16.79 9.35 1.65
CA ILE A 235 -16.67 9.04 0.21
C ILE A 235 -17.93 8.33 -0.30
N ALA A 236 -18.44 7.35 0.44
CA ALA A 236 -19.68 6.65 0.10
C ALA A 236 -20.87 7.61 0.06
N GLY A 237 -20.97 8.53 1.02
CA GLY A 237 -22.00 9.57 1.03
C GLY A 237 -21.96 10.45 -0.24
N MET A 238 -20.77 10.87 -0.67
CA MET A 238 -20.64 11.69 -1.89
C MET A 238 -21.00 10.90 -3.15
N ARG A 239 -20.64 9.61 -3.22
CA ARG A 239 -21.10 8.72 -4.30
C ARG A 239 -22.62 8.56 -4.30
N GLY A 240 -23.25 8.54 -3.12
CA GLY A 240 -24.71 8.56 -2.98
C GLY A 240 -25.35 9.82 -3.57
N VAL A 241 -24.73 10.99 -3.40
CA VAL A 241 -25.19 12.24 -4.04
C VAL A 241 -25.19 12.11 -5.57
N LEU A 242 -24.10 11.57 -6.14
CA LEU A 242 -24.02 11.33 -7.59
C LEU A 242 -25.07 10.33 -8.08
N ALA A 243 -25.28 9.23 -7.35
CA ALA A 243 -26.30 8.25 -7.71
C ALA A 243 -27.71 8.85 -7.71
N GLY A 244 -28.04 9.69 -6.72
CA GLY A 244 -29.31 10.41 -6.67
C GLY A 244 -29.51 11.38 -7.84
N MET A 245 -28.44 12.03 -8.29
CA MET A 245 -28.44 12.89 -9.49
C MET A 245 -28.76 12.11 -10.77
N ASN A 246 -28.15 10.93 -10.95
CA ASN A 246 -28.35 10.10 -12.15
C ASN A 246 -29.72 9.40 -12.15
N GLY A 247 -30.24 9.02 -10.98
CA GLY A 247 -31.55 8.37 -10.84
C GLY A 247 -32.76 9.29 -11.04
N GLY A 248 -32.56 10.62 -10.99
CA GLY A 248 -33.59 11.62 -11.25
C GLY A 248 -33.62 12.14 -12.70
N GLN A 249 -32.76 11.63 -13.58
CA GLN A 249 -32.67 12.02 -15.00
C GLN A 249 -33.38 11.03 -15.96
N VAL A 250 -34.26 10.16 -15.46
CA VAL A 250 -35.05 9.19 -16.26
C VAL A 250 -36.52 9.60 -16.29
#